data_AF-A0A402BRU7-F1
#
_entry.id   AF-A0A402BRU7-F1
#
_cell.length_a   1.000
_cell.length_b   1.000
_cell.length_c   1.000
_cell.angle_alpha   90.00
_cell.angle_beta   90.00
_cell.angle_gamma   90.00
#
_symmetry.space_group_name_H-M   'P 1'
#
loop_
_entity.id
_entity.type
_entity.pdbx_description
1 polymer ?
#
loop_
_entity_poly.entity_id
_entity_poly.type
_entity_poly.pdbx_seq_one_letter_code
_entity_poly.pdbx_strand_id
1 'polypeptide(L)'
;MNEKKHPVVELPDDPHAKQRYESALKHVQFAKAAGKSSAEIHEIFRKVMNFDPNNLAEVPRDEAHKQYHAAMLHARKALENGKSAEEAHRIFKTILNGEADGKCPHQHG
;
A
#
# COMPACT_ATOMS: atom_id res chain seq x y z
N MET A 1 36.95 -1.74 -6.64
CA MET A 1 35.56 -1.27 -6.55
C MET A 1 34.66 -2.50 -6.49
N ASN A 2 34.03 -2.81 -5.36
CA ASN A 2 33.11 -3.96 -5.29
C ASN A 2 31.80 -3.55 -5.96
N GLU A 3 31.64 -3.98 -7.21
CA GLU A 3 30.38 -4.00 -7.93
C GLU A 3 29.42 -4.88 -7.14
N LYS A 4 28.65 -4.27 -6.23
CA LYS A 4 27.52 -4.93 -5.58
C LYS A 4 26.50 -5.23 -6.67
N LYS A 5 26.66 -6.36 -7.34
CA LYS A 5 25.66 -6.92 -8.27
C LYS A 5 24.33 -6.88 -7.54
N HIS A 6 23.39 -6.06 -8.04
CA HIS A 6 22.06 -6.02 -7.48
C HIS A 6 21.46 -7.41 -7.68
N PRO A 7 21.01 -8.11 -6.61
CA PRO A 7 20.36 -9.39 -6.78
C PRO A 7 19.16 -9.19 -7.70
N VAL A 8 19.05 -10.03 -8.73
CA VAL A 8 17.85 -10.09 -9.56
C VAL A 8 16.71 -10.45 -8.63
N VAL A 9 15.80 -9.51 -8.40
CA VAL A 9 14.60 -9.77 -7.62
C VAL A 9 13.71 -10.61 -8.52
N GLU A 10 13.68 -11.92 -8.25
CA GLU A 10 12.73 -12.84 -8.85
C GLU A 10 11.34 -12.31 -8.52
N LEU A 11 10.58 -11.96 -9.56
CA LEU A 11 9.20 -11.53 -9.38
C LEU A 11 8.43 -12.73 -8.84
N PRO A 12 7.69 -12.59 -7.72
CA PRO A 12 6.78 -13.63 -7.28
C PRO A 12 5.87 -14.03 -8.44
N ASP A 13 5.57 -15.32 -8.58
CA ASP A 13 4.56 -15.81 -9.54
C ASP A 13 3.17 -15.51 -8.98
N ASP A 14 2.86 -14.21 -8.92
CA ASP A 14 1.60 -13.67 -8.44
C ASP A 14 1.04 -12.73 -9.52
N PRO A 15 -0.27 -12.80 -9.81
CA PRO A 15 -0.88 -12.00 -10.87
C PRO A 15 -0.66 -10.48 -10.72
N HIS A 16 -0.39 -10.00 -9.49
CA HIS A 16 -0.10 -8.60 -9.21
C HIS A 16 1.40 -8.29 -9.06
N ALA A 17 2.31 -9.26 -9.18
CA ALA A 17 3.75 -9.03 -9.05
C ALA A 17 4.28 -8.03 -10.09
N LYS A 18 3.81 -8.12 -11.34
CA LYS A 18 4.18 -7.17 -12.40
C LYS A 18 3.75 -5.74 -12.05
N GLN A 19 2.52 -5.57 -11.54
CA GLN A 19 2.00 -4.25 -11.15
C GLN A 19 2.75 -3.69 -9.94
N ARG A 20 3.10 -4.54 -8.96
CA ARG A 20 3.93 -4.15 -7.81
C ARG A 20 5.31 -3.68 -8.25
N TYR A 21 5.93 -4.37 -9.19
CA TYR A 21 7.23 -3.98 -9.75
C TYR A 21 7.17 -2.64 -10.49
N GLU A 22 6.17 -2.43 -11.35
CA GLU A 22 5.96 -1.14 -12.03
C GLU A 22 5.73 0.01 -11.04
N SER A 23 4.98 -0.23 -9.97
CA SER A 23 4.80 0.73 -8.88
C SER A 23 6.12 1.01 -8.15
N ALA A 24 6.86 -0.04 -7.79
CA ALA A 24 8.14 0.07 -7.10
C ALA A 24 9.15 0.91 -7.92
N LEU A 25 9.20 0.73 -9.24
CA LEU A 25 10.03 1.55 -10.13
C LEU A 25 9.61 3.02 -10.13
N LYS A 26 8.31 3.34 -10.12
CA LYS A 26 7.84 4.73 -9.99
C LYS A 26 8.32 5.34 -8.68
N HIS A 27 8.16 4.64 -7.55
CA HIS A 27 8.62 5.11 -6.24
C HIS A 27 10.15 5.29 -6.19
N VAL A 28 10.91 4.38 -6.80
CA VAL A 28 12.37 4.51 -6.96
C VAL A 28 12.74 5.75 -7.75
N GLN A 29 12.03 6.03 -8.85
CA GLN A 29 12.27 7.23 -9.66
C GLN A 29 11.97 8.52 -8.88
N PHE A 30 10.87 8.57 -8.13
CA PHE A 30 10.57 9.70 -7.25
C PHE A 30 11.62 9.88 -6.15
N ALA A 31 12.05 8.79 -5.51
CA ALA A 31 13.09 8.82 -4.49
C ALA A 31 14.44 9.30 -5.04
N LYS A 32 14.80 8.86 -6.25
CA LYS A 32 15.98 9.32 -6.98
C LYS A 32 15.88 10.81 -7.32
N ALA A 33 14.73 11.27 -7.78
CA ALA A 33 14.47 12.68 -8.07
C ALA A 33 14.51 13.56 -6.80
N ALA A 34 14.08 13.02 -5.66
CA ALA A 34 14.18 13.66 -4.36
C ALA A 34 15.60 13.65 -3.75
N GLY A 35 16.60 13.10 -4.47
CA GLY A 35 17.99 13.06 -4.02
C GLY A 35 18.27 12.06 -2.89
N LYS A 36 17.41 11.06 -2.68
CA LYS A 36 17.62 10.02 -1.67
C LYS A 36 18.83 9.15 -2.01
N SER A 37 19.47 8.60 -0.98
CA SER A 37 20.62 7.71 -1.16
C SER A 37 20.21 6.37 -1.78
N SER A 38 21.15 5.71 -2.46
CA SER A 38 20.91 4.39 -3.08
C SER A 38 20.39 3.34 -2.08
N ALA A 39 20.86 3.38 -0.83
CA ALA A 39 20.38 2.51 0.25
C ALA A 39 18.89 2.73 0.57
N GLU A 40 18.45 3.99 0.62
CA GLU A 40 17.04 4.34 0.87
C GLU A 40 16.16 3.96 -0.33
N ILE A 41 16.64 4.20 -1.55
CA ILE A 41 15.95 3.79 -2.77
C ILE A 41 15.75 2.26 -2.80
N HIS A 42 16.76 1.50 -2.39
CA HIS A 42 16.68 0.05 -2.28
C HIS A 42 15.72 -0.41 -1.16
N GLU A 43 15.60 0.35 -0.07
CA GLU A 43 14.61 0.06 0.96
C GLU A 43 13.18 0.33 0.47
N ILE A 44 12.96 1.46 -0.21
CA ILE A 44 11.67 1.81 -0.81
C ILE A 44 11.24 0.74 -1.82
N PHE A 45 12.14 0.31 -2.70
CA PHE A 45 11.88 -0.74 -3.68
C PHE A 45 11.45 -2.05 -2.99
N ARG A 46 12.20 -2.48 -1.96
CA ARG A 46 11.87 -3.69 -1.20
C ARG A 46 10.54 -3.58 -0.46
N LYS A 47 10.23 -2.42 0.13
CA LYS A 47 8.96 -2.17 0.81
C LYS A 47 7.78 -2.26 -0.16
N VAL A 48 7.89 -1.72 -1.38
CA VAL A 48 6.80 -1.80 -2.37
C VAL A 48 6.67 -3.22 -2.95
N MET A 49 7.79 -3.92 -3.17
CA MET A 49 7.77 -5.30 -3.66
C MET A 49 7.17 -6.28 -2.64
N ASN A 50 7.54 -6.12 -1.36
CA ASN A 50 6.98 -6.92 -0.26
C ASN A 50 5.67 -6.33 0.28
N PHE A 51 5.16 -5.25 -0.30
CA PHE A 51 3.92 -4.66 0.17
C PHE A 51 2.80 -5.67 -0.03
N ASP A 52 2.31 -6.15 1.10
CA ASP A 52 1.18 -7.05 1.12
C ASP A 52 -0.08 -6.22 1.40
N PRO A 53 -0.99 -6.07 0.43
CA PRO A 53 -2.21 -5.28 0.62
C PRO A 53 -3.16 -5.93 1.65
N ASN A 54 -2.93 -7.20 2.03
CA ASN A 54 -3.66 -7.86 3.10
C ASN A 54 -3.06 -7.51 4.48
N ASN A 55 -1.82 -7.03 4.56
CA ASN A 55 -1.17 -6.65 5.80
C ASN A 55 -1.34 -5.15 6.10
N LEU A 56 -2.48 -4.79 6.67
CA LEU A 56 -2.80 -3.43 7.11
C LEU A 56 -1.78 -2.82 8.09
N ALA A 57 -1.00 -3.65 8.78
CA ALA A 57 0.04 -3.19 9.69
C ALA A 57 1.23 -2.51 8.98
N GLU A 58 1.43 -2.79 7.70
CA GLU A 58 2.50 -2.21 6.89
C GLU A 58 2.07 -0.93 6.14
N VAL A 59 0.78 -0.61 6.18
CA VAL A 59 0.26 0.64 5.60
C VAL A 59 0.66 1.81 6.51
N PRO A 60 1.35 2.84 5.98
CA PRO A 60 1.72 4.02 6.75
C PRO A 60 0.50 4.65 7.42
N ARG A 61 0.63 4.99 8.70
CA ARG A 61 -0.43 5.63 9.52
C ARG A 61 -0.31 7.15 9.60
N ASP A 62 0.57 7.72 8.77
CA ASP A 62 0.75 9.16 8.66
C ASP A 62 -0.55 9.84 8.26
N GLU A 63 -0.69 11.11 8.59
CA GLU A 63 -1.93 11.86 8.42
C GLU A 63 -2.45 11.85 6.98
N ALA A 64 -1.54 11.90 6.00
CA ALA A 64 -1.84 11.79 4.58
C ALA A 64 -2.39 10.41 4.15
N HIS A 65 -2.12 9.35 4.93
CA HIS A 65 -2.51 7.97 4.64
C HIS A 65 -3.58 7.42 5.60
N LYS A 66 -4.02 8.19 6.61
CA LYS A 66 -5.07 7.78 7.57
C LYS A 66 -6.36 7.36 6.85
N GLN A 67 -6.80 8.12 5.85
CA GLN A 67 -8.01 7.80 5.07
C GLN A 67 -7.83 6.53 4.23
N TYR A 68 -6.67 6.37 3.60
CA TYR A 68 -6.34 5.16 2.85
C TYR A 68 -6.30 3.91 3.75
N HIS A 69 -5.69 4.01 4.93
CA HIS A 69 -5.67 2.94 5.93
C HIS A 69 -7.09 2.60 6.42
N ALA A 70 -7.92 3.60 6.70
CA ALA A 70 -9.33 3.38 7.07
C ALA A 70 -10.10 2.69 5.93
N ALA A 71 -9.95 3.17 4.70
CA ALA A 71 -10.61 2.59 3.52
C ALA A 71 -10.23 1.11 3.34
N MET A 72 -8.93 0.80 3.43
CA MET A 72 -8.42 -0.58 3.35
C MET A 72 -8.97 -1.47 4.47
N LEU A 73 -8.98 -0.98 5.71
CA LEU A 73 -9.48 -1.72 6.88
C LEU A 73 -10.96 -2.10 6.71
N HIS A 74 -11.78 -1.15 6.28
CA HIS A 74 -13.21 -1.36 6.10
C HIS A 74 -13.53 -2.25 4.89
N ALA A 75 -12.81 -2.09 3.78
CA ALA A 75 -12.94 -2.94 2.62
C ALA A 75 -12.54 -4.39 2.94
N ARG A 76 -11.45 -4.59 3.69
CA ARG A 76 -11.04 -5.91 4.17
C ARG A 76 -12.10 -6.53 5.07
N LYS A 77 -12.58 -5.78 6.06
CA LYS A 77 -13.62 -6.25 6.97
C LYS A 77 -14.87 -6.67 6.19
N ALA A 78 -15.21 -5.97 5.11
CA ALA A 78 -16.29 -6.38 4.21
C ALA A 78 -16.04 -7.74 3.54
N LEU A 79 -14.84 -7.97 3.00
CA LEU A 79 -14.44 -9.27 2.44
C LEU A 79 -14.50 -10.39 3.50
N GLU A 80 -13.99 -10.12 4.71
CA GLU A 80 -14.03 -11.07 5.84
C GLU A 80 -15.45 -11.38 6.30
N ASN A 81 -16.38 -10.44 6.15
CA ASN A 81 -17.82 -10.66 6.39
C ASN A 81 -18.52 -11.36 5.21
N GLY A 82 -17.77 -11.86 4.23
CA GLY A 82 -18.31 -12.60 3.08
C GLY A 82 -18.93 -11.71 2.00
N LYS A 83 -18.69 -10.39 2.01
CA LYS A 83 -19.14 -9.50 0.94
C LYS A 83 -18.29 -9.70 -0.32
N SER A 84 -18.88 -9.39 -1.48
CA SER A 84 -18.17 -9.48 -2.75
C SER A 84 -17.03 -8.45 -2.83
N ALA A 85 -16.00 -8.77 -3.64
CA ALA A 85 -14.91 -7.85 -3.95
C ALA A 85 -15.40 -6.50 -4.47
N GLU A 86 -16.52 -6.47 -5.21
CA GLU A 86 -17.12 -5.24 -5.71
C GLU A 86 -17.67 -4.35 -4.58
N GLU A 87 -18.30 -4.94 -3.56
CA GLU A 87 -18.79 -4.22 -2.39
C GLU A 87 -17.65 -3.69 -1.54
N ALA A 88 -16.61 -4.51 -1.32
CA ALA A 88 -15.39 -4.06 -0.65
C ALA A 88 -14.75 -2.88 -1.39
N HIS A 89 -14.70 -2.94 -2.72
CA HIS A 89 -14.17 -1.86 -3.56
C HIS A 89 -15.02 -0.58 -3.49
N ARG A 90 -16.35 -0.71 -3.40
CA ARG A 90 -17.25 0.43 -3.17
C ARG A 90 -16.99 1.07 -1.82
N ILE A 91 -16.92 0.29 -0.75
CA ILE A 91 -16.61 0.76 0.61
C ILE A 91 -15.27 1.49 0.65
N PHE A 92 -14.25 0.93 -0.01
CA PHE A 92 -12.94 1.57 -0.16
C PHE A 92 -13.05 2.96 -0.80
N LYS A 93 -13.71 3.06 -1.96
CA LYS A 93 -13.87 4.34 -2.69
C LYS A 93 -14.66 5.37 -1.87
N THR A 94 -15.75 4.94 -1.23
CA THR A 94 -16.57 5.81 -0.38
C THR A 94 -15.74 6.43 0.75
N ILE A 95 -14.92 5.65 1.45
CA ILE A 95 -14.08 6.17 2.54
C ILE A 95 -12.95 7.05 2.00
N LEU A 96 -12.34 6.67 0.87
CA LEU A 96 -11.26 7.43 0.26
C LEU A 96 -11.71 8.81 -0.23
N ASN A 97 -12.91 8.89 -0.83
CA ASN A 97 -13.52 10.14 -1.28
C ASN A 97 -14.08 11.00 -0.14
N GLY A 98 -14.05 10.52 1.11
CA GLY A 98 -14.71 11.19 2.24
C GLY A 98 -16.25 11.14 2.18
N GLU A 99 -16.81 10.31 1.31
CA GLU A 99 -18.25 10.05 1.17
C GLU A 99 -18.76 9.02 2.20
N ALA A 100 -17.90 8.57 3.11
CA ALA A 100 -18.29 7.79 4.27
C ALA A 100 -19.06 8.70 5.25
N ASP A 101 -20.31 9.01 4.90
CA ASP A 101 -21.31 9.54 5.82
C ASP A 101 -21.61 8.45 6.84
N GLY A 102 -20.78 8.43 7.88
CA GLY A 102 -20.77 7.36 8.85
C GLY A 102 -20.13 7.90 10.10
N LYS A 103 -20.94 8.60 10.90
CA LYS A 103 -20.67 8.91 12.31
C LYS A 103 -19.97 7.71 12.95
N CYS A 104 -18.65 7.75 13.08
CA CYS A 104 -17.97 6.94 14.08
C CYS A 104 -18.35 7.59 15.42
N PRO A 105 -19.13 6.93 16.30
CA PRO A 105 -19.24 7.40 17.67
C PRO A 105 -17.85 7.22 18.28
N HIS A 106 -17.04 8.27 18.24
CA HIS A 106 -15.97 8.45 19.21
C HIS A 106 -16.66 8.59 20.58
N GLN A 107 -16.94 7.47 21.25
CA GLN A 107 -17.04 7.47 22.69
C GLN A 107 -15.64 7.74 23.23
N HIS A 108 -15.30 9.02 23.37
CA HIS A 108 -14.34 9.45 24.39
C HIS A 108 -15.08 9.35 25.73
N GLY A 109 -14.76 8.30 26.48
CA GLY A 109 -14.95 8.28 27.93
C GLY A 109 -13.81 9.01 28.62
#